data_AF-A0A2R9SNL9-F1
#
_entry.id   AF-A0A2R9SNL9-F1
#
_cell.length_a   1.000
_cell.length_b   1.000
_cell.length_c   1.000
_cell.angle_alpha   90.00
_cell.angle_beta   90.00
_cell.angle_gamma   90.00
#
_symmetry.space_group_name_H-M   'P 1'
#
loop_
_entity.id
_entity.type
_entity.pdbx_description
1 polymer ?
#
loop_
_entity_poly.entity_id
_entity_poly.type
_entity_poly.pdbx_seq_one_letter_code
_entity_poly.pdbx_strand_id
1 'polypeptide(L)' 'MEWDSISTFIRQISNAFYDRLKKKGADVGEIEQFDGFQGFALIDPDGNHFGVTE' A
#
# COMPACT_ATOMS: atom_id res chain seq x y z
N MET A 1 -9.08 -23.95 -3.09
CA MET A 1 -9.66 -22.60 -3.14
C MET A 1 -9.64 -22.06 -1.71
N GLU A 2 -8.59 -21.32 -1.37
CA GLU A 2 -8.39 -20.60 -0.09
C GLU A 2 -7.43 -19.43 -0.31
N TRP A 3 -6.39 -19.61 -1.15
CA TRP A 3 -5.40 -18.59 -1.49
C TRP A 3 -5.97 -17.34 -2.17
N ASP A 4 -6.88 -17.47 -3.15
CA ASP A 4 -7.49 -16.32 -3.81
C ASP A 4 -8.29 -15.42 -2.84
N SER A 5 -8.89 -16.02 -1.81
CA SER A 5 -9.64 -15.28 -0.78
C SER A 5 -8.70 -14.48 0.13
N ILE A 6 -7.55 -15.07 0.49
CA ILE A 6 -6.53 -14.42 1.31
C ILE A 6 -5.91 -13.25 0.54
N SER A 7 -5.49 -13.46 -0.71
CA SER A 7 -4.92 -12.40 -1.54
C SER A 7 -5.94 -11.28 -1.81
N THR A 8 -7.22 -11.61 -2.00
CA THR A 8 -8.26 -10.59 -2.15
C THR A 8 -8.42 -9.76 -0.87
N PHE A 9 -8.38 -10.41 0.30
CA PHE A 9 -8.51 -9.74 1.58
C PHE A 9 -7.32 -8.83 1.90
N ILE A 10 -6.09 -9.29 1.65
CA ILE A 10 -4.90 -8.48 1.92
C ILE A 10 -4.88 -7.24 0.99
N ARG A 11 -5.23 -7.40 -0.29
CA ARG A 11 -5.38 -6.28 -1.22
C ARG A 11 -6.40 -5.23 -0.74
N GLN A 12 -7.51 -5.66 -0.14
CA GLN A 12 -8.49 -4.73 0.45
C GLN A 12 -7.92 -3.94 1.64
N ILE A 13 -7.12 -4.58 2.49
CA ILE A 13 -6.44 -3.92 3.61
C ILE A 13 -5.43 -2.88 3.09
N SER A 14 -4.59 -3.26 2.13
CA SER A 14 -3.57 -2.38 1.55
C SER A 14 -4.20 -1.12 0.93
N ASN A 15 -5.30 -1.29 0.19
CA ASN A 15 -6.05 -0.16 -0.38
C ASN A 15 -6.70 0.73 0.71
N ALA A 16 -7.29 0.13 1.74
CA ALA A 16 -7.89 0.88 2.85
C ALA A 16 -6.84 1.70 3.63
N PHE A 17 -5.63 1.15 3.78
CA PHE A 17 -4.52 1.86 4.42
C PHE A 17 -4.00 3.00 3.56
N TYR A 18 -3.83 2.78 2.25
CA TYR A 18 -3.49 3.81 1.27
C TYR A 18 -4.44 5.01 1.35
N ASP A 19 -5.75 4.76 1.28
CA ASP A 19 -6.77 5.81 1.34
C ASP A 19 -6.72 6.58 2.65
N ARG A 20 -6.44 5.89 3.76
CA ARG A 20 -6.34 6.52 5.08
C ARG A 20 -5.12 7.42 5.19
N LEU A 21 -3.98 7.02 4.64
CA LEU A 21 -2.75 7.84 4.61
C LEU A 21 -2.97 9.08 3.74
N LYS A 22 -3.51 8.90 2.53
CA LYS A 22 -3.79 9.99 1.60
C LYS A 22 -4.76 11.01 2.20
N LYS A 23 -5.84 10.55 2.86
CA LYS A 23 -6.79 11.42 3.58
C LYS A 23 -6.17 12.21 4.73
N LYS A 24 -5.10 11.72 5.34
CA LYS A 24 -4.35 12.42 6.40
C LYS A 24 -3.33 13.42 5.85
N GLY A 25 -3.17 13.51 4.52
CA GLY A 25 -2.17 14.36 3.89
C GLY A 25 -0.77 13.78 3.90
N ALA A 26 -0.62 12.46 4.10
CA ALA A 26 0.66 11.80 3.90
C ALA A 26 1.07 11.86 2.42
N ASP A 27 2.36 12.05 2.17
CA ASP A 27 2.91 11.97 0.82
C ASP A 27 3.08 10.49 0.44
N VAL A 28 2.12 10.03 -0.36
CA VAL A 28 2.06 8.65 -0.85
C VAL A 28 2.10 8.66 -2.37
N GLY A 29 2.92 7.77 -2.93
CA GLY A 29 3.02 7.55 -4.37
C GLY A 29 1.76 6.92 -4.98
N GLU A 30 1.84 6.55 -6.25
CA GLU A 30 0.83 5.70 -6.86
C GLU A 30 0.96 4.25 -6.37
N ILE A 31 -0.13 3.50 -6.45
CA ILE A 31 -0.08 2.06 -6.22
C ILE A 31 0.50 1.42 -7.49
N GLU A 32 1.61 0.72 -7.33
CA GLU A 32 2.34 0.06 -8.42
C GLU A 32 2.44 -1.45 -8.17
N GLN A 33 2.70 -2.21 -9.24
CA GLN A 33 3.10 -3.61 -9.13
C GLN A 33 4.60 -3.75 -9.35
N PHE A 34 5.27 -4.45 -8.43
CA PHE A 34 6.70 -4.72 -8.46
C PHE A 34 6.94 -6.20 -8.15
N ASP A 35 7.53 -6.95 -9.09
CA ASP A 35 7.84 -8.39 -8.94
C ASP A 35 6.70 -9.26 -8.37
N GLY A 36 5.45 -8.97 -8.75
CA GLY A 36 4.26 -9.69 -8.30
C GLY A 36 3.68 -9.21 -6.96
N PHE A 37 4.29 -8.21 -6.34
CA PHE A 37 3.79 -7.52 -5.15
C PHE A 37 3.10 -6.22 -5.56
N GLN A 38 2.01 -5.88 -4.87
CA GLN A 38 1.38 -4.57 -5.01
C GLN A 38 1.86 -3.68 -3.85
N GLY A 39 2.25 -2.44 -4.14
CA GLY A 39 2.71 -1.53 -3.10
C GLY A 39 2.71 -0.07 -3.51
N PHE A 40 3.11 0.80 -2.59
CA PHE A 40 3.27 2.23 -2.83
C PHE A 40 4.39 2.81 -1.96
N ALA A 41 5.00 3.90 -2.44
CA ALA A 41 5.96 4.66 -1.65
C ALA A 41 5.25 5.54 -0.61
N LEU A 42 5.81 5.63 0.59
CA LEU A 42 5.40 6.54 1.66
C LEU A 42 6.61 7.36 2.09
N ILE A 43 6.47 8.69 2.06
CA ILE A 43 7.48 9.61 2.57
C ILE A 43 6.96 10.20 3.87
N ASP A 44 7.74 10.09 4.95
CA ASP A 44 7.40 10.71 6.22
C ASP A 44 7.81 12.20 6.26
N PRO A 45 7.33 12.98 7.24
CA PRO A 45 7.68 14.40 7.34
C PRO A 45 9.18 14.71 7.51
N ASP A 46 9.96 13.73 7.98
CA ASP A 46 11.41 13.85 8.14
C ASP A 46 12.16 13.53 6.83
N GLY A 47 11.44 13.09 5.79
CA GLY A 47 11.98 12.74 4.49
C GLY A 47 12.48 11.29 4.40
N ASN A 48 12.06 10.40 5.30
CA ASN A 48 12.38 8.97 5.18
C ASN A 48 11.44 8.29 4.18
N HIS A 49 11.99 7.39 3.37
CA HIS A 49 11.26 6.68 2.31
C HIS A 49 10.97 5.23 2.73
N PHE A 50 9.69 4.85 2.67
CA PHE A 50 9.23 3.50 2.97
C PHE A 50 8.51 2.91 1.76
N GLY A 51 8.72 1.62 1.51
CA GLY A 51 7.88 0.82 0.62
C GLY A 51 6.82 0.10 1.44
N VAL A 52 5.55 0.36 1.15
CA VAL A 52 4.43 -0.40 1.72
C VAL A 52 4.02 -1.45 0.70
N THR A 53 4.25 -2.73 1.02
CA THR A 53 3.92 -3.86 0.14
C THR A 53 2.91 -4.80 0.81
N GLU A 54 2.10 -5.47 -0.01
CA GLU A 54 1.32 -6.67 0.35
C GLU A 54 2.22 -7.90 0.56
#